data_AF-A0A2G8JPM7-F1
#
_entry.id   AF-A0A2G8JPM7-F1
#
_cell.length_a   1.000
_cell.length_b   1.000
_cell.length_c   1.000
_cell.angle_alpha   90.00
_cell.angle_beta   90.00
_cell.angle_gamma   90.00
#
_symmetry.space_group_name_H-M   'P 1'
#
loop_
_entity.id
_entity.type
_entity.pdbx_description
1 polymer ?
#
loop_
_entity_poly.entity_id
_entity_poly.type
_entity_poly.pdbx_seq_one_letter_code
_entity_poly.pdbx_strand_id
1 'polypeptide(L)'
;MPKHKSAETVDSGDSSSDSGPDPEPAPKKQKPEKKKEKSKEDGDDQEHMYALSRQKFVNVREFRGRILIDIREYYDAGGEMKPGKKGISLTVEQWRKLEEKVDEINDSIKTMA
;
A
#
# COMPACT_ATOMS: atom_id res chain seq x y z
N MET A 1 32.99 -6.09 28.50
CA MET A 1 32.80 -7.51 28.88
C MET A 1 33.31 -7.69 30.29
N PRO A 2 32.47 -8.22 31.19
CA PRO A 2 32.84 -9.49 31.84
C PRO A 2 31.74 -10.55 31.75
N LYS A 3 32.17 -11.81 31.59
CA LYS A 3 31.39 -13.05 31.40
C LYS A 3 31.43 -13.89 32.68
N HIS A 4 30.29 -14.28 33.26
CA HIS A 4 30.15 -15.42 34.20
C HIS A 4 28.63 -15.77 34.18
N LYS A 5 28.06 -16.87 33.65
CA LYS A 5 28.29 -18.33 33.57
C LYS A 5 27.88 -19.12 34.84
N SER A 6 26.79 -19.92 34.67
CA SER A 6 26.37 -21.15 35.40
C SER A 6 25.93 -20.99 36.87
N ALA A 7 25.08 -21.81 37.49
CA ALA A 7 24.50 -23.13 37.19
C ALA A 7 23.14 -23.28 37.91
N GLU A 8 22.38 -24.29 37.48
CA GLU A 8 21.14 -24.84 38.06
C GLU A 8 21.42 -25.67 39.34
N THR A 9 20.41 -25.85 40.22
CA THR A 9 19.94 -27.10 40.91
C THR A 9 19.23 -26.80 42.26
N VAL A 10 17.92 -27.10 42.37
CA VAL A 10 17.20 -28.09 43.25
C VAL A 10 17.21 -27.75 44.76
N ASP A 11 16.22 -27.98 45.64
CA ASP A 11 14.96 -28.74 45.71
C ASP A 11 14.17 -28.29 46.99
N SER A 12 12.84 -28.31 46.92
CA SER A 12 11.80 -28.57 47.95
C SER A 12 11.78 -27.98 49.38
N GLY A 13 10.59 -27.50 49.79
CA GLY A 13 10.17 -27.46 51.21
C GLY A 13 9.03 -26.52 51.66
N ASP A 14 7.78 -26.88 51.32
CA ASP A 14 6.49 -26.79 52.06
C ASP A 14 5.93 -25.51 52.78
N SER A 15 4.60 -25.36 52.60
CA SER A 15 3.57 -24.71 53.46
C SER A 15 3.50 -23.19 53.65
N SER A 16 2.51 -22.56 53.01
CA SER A 16 1.23 -22.20 53.67
C SER A 16 0.30 -21.48 52.70
N SER A 17 -0.96 -21.88 52.75
CA SER A 17 -2.08 -21.44 51.93
C SER A 17 -2.61 -20.08 52.39
N ASP A 18 -2.74 -19.10 51.48
CA ASP A 18 -3.69 -17.99 51.64
C ASP A 18 -4.39 -17.70 50.31
N SER A 19 -5.71 -17.86 50.32
CA SER A 19 -6.59 -17.83 49.15
C SER A 19 -6.84 -16.39 48.67
N GLY A 20 -6.16 -16.00 47.60
CA GLY A 20 -6.52 -14.81 46.81
C GLY A 20 -7.41 -15.18 45.61
N PRO A 21 -8.46 -14.40 45.29
CA PRO A 21 -9.43 -14.76 44.26
C PRO A 21 -8.84 -14.74 42.85
N ASP A 22 -9.16 -15.81 42.12
CA ASP A 22 -8.87 -16.09 40.71
C ASP A 22 -9.43 -14.99 39.78
N PRO A 23 -8.61 -14.29 38.97
CA PRO A 23 -9.13 -13.52 37.86
C PRO A 23 -9.35 -14.44 36.65
N GLU A 24 -10.63 -14.71 36.37
CA GLU A 24 -11.12 -15.31 35.13
C GLU A 24 -10.45 -14.71 33.87
N PRO A 25 -10.25 -15.53 32.80
CA PRO A 25 -9.62 -15.09 31.58
C PRO A 25 -10.47 -14.03 30.86
N ALA A 26 -9.91 -12.83 30.72
CA ALA A 26 -10.52 -11.72 30.01
C ALA A 26 -10.90 -12.10 28.55
N PRO A 27 -12.16 -11.90 28.11
CA PRO A 27 -12.54 -12.08 26.72
C PRO A 27 -11.89 -11.01 25.84
N LYS A 28 -11.24 -11.44 24.75
CA LYS A 28 -10.68 -10.59 23.69
C LYS A 28 -11.75 -9.61 23.18
N LYS A 29 -11.66 -8.35 23.63
CA LYS A 29 -12.43 -7.25 23.03
C LYS A 29 -11.88 -6.96 21.64
N GLN A 30 -12.71 -7.32 20.66
CA GLN A 30 -12.56 -7.04 19.25
C GLN A 30 -12.39 -5.53 19.04
N LYS A 31 -11.28 -5.12 18.43
CA LYS A 31 -11.13 -3.77 17.87
C LYS A 31 -12.16 -3.60 16.75
N PRO A 32 -12.98 -2.54 16.73
CA PRO A 32 -13.83 -2.27 15.59
C PRO A 32 -12.96 -1.90 14.39
N GLU A 33 -12.93 -2.77 13.39
CA GLU A 33 -12.51 -2.44 12.03
C GLU A 33 -13.45 -1.36 11.51
N LYS A 34 -13.01 -0.10 11.59
CA LYS A 34 -13.55 0.95 10.72
C LYS A 34 -13.17 0.59 9.29
N LYS A 35 -14.04 -0.18 8.63
CA LYS A 35 -14.17 -0.23 7.17
C LYS A 35 -14.27 1.22 6.71
N LYS A 36 -13.17 1.75 6.20
CA LYS A 36 -13.16 2.95 5.41
C LYS A 36 -13.76 2.55 4.08
N GLU A 37 -15.07 2.64 3.96
CA GLU A 37 -15.76 2.63 2.68
C GLU A 37 -15.07 3.71 1.84
N LYS A 38 -14.27 3.26 0.87
CA LYS A 38 -13.81 4.13 -0.20
C LYS A 38 -15.06 4.46 -1.00
N SER A 39 -15.47 5.72 -0.90
CA SER A 39 -16.40 6.35 -1.81
C SER A 39 -16.03 5.96 -3.25
N LYS A 40 -16.98 5.33 -3.93
CA LYS A 40 -17.02 5.30 -5.39
C LYS A 40 -17.31 6.72 -5.85
N GLU A 41 -16.25 7.49 -6.10
CA GLU A 41 -16.31 8.70 -6.92
C GLU A 41 -16.05 8.29 -8.37
N ASP A 42 -16.86 7.36 -8.90
CA ASP A 42 -16.75 6.87 -10.29
C ASP A 42 -17.24 7.90 -11.34
N GLY A 43 -17.52 9.14 -10.93
CA GLY A 43 -18.14 10.16 -11.78
C GLY A 43 -17.17 11.09 -12.52
N ASP A 44 -15.96 11.29 -12.00
CA ASP A 44 -15.00 12.30 -12.49
C ASP A 44 -13.73 11.66 -13.10
N ASP A 45 -13.40 10.43 -12.69
CA ASP A 45 -12.16 9.75 -13.08
C ASP A 45 -12.08 9.39 -14.58
N GLN A 46 -13.19 9.40 -15.33
CA GLN A 46 -13.18 9.08 -16.76
C GLN A 46 -12.91 10.29 -17.67
N GLU A 47 -13.15 11.52 -17.22
CA GLU A 47 -13.03 12.71 -18.07
C GLU A 47 -11.57 12.98 -18.50
N HIS A 48 -10.62 12.51 -17.70
CA HIS A 48 -9.19 12.70 -17.93
C HIS A 48 -8.41 11.40 -18.05
N MET A 49 -9.04 10.37 -18.64
CA MET A 49 -8.42 9.07 -18.88
C MET A 49 -8.08 8.87 -20.37
N TYR A 50 -6.81 8.61 -20.65
CA TYR A 50 -6.24 8.45 -21.99
C TYR A 50 -5.71 7.02 -22.16
N ALA A 51 -6.21 6.28 -23.16
CA ALA A 51 -5.78 4.90 -23.39
C ALA A 51 -4.43 4.83 -24.12
N LEU A 52 -3.47 4.06 -23.57
CA LEU A 52 -2.21 3.67 -24.22
C LEU A 52 -2.30 2.29 -24.88
N SER A 53 -3.10 1.40 -24.29
CA SER A 53 -3.46 0.08 -24.83
C SER A 53 -4.80 -0.37 -24.24
N ARG A 54 -5.27 -1.58 -24.59
CA ARG A 54 -6.50 -2.15 -24.02
C ARG A 54 -6.54 -2.15 -22.49
N GLN A 55 -5.37 -2.26 -21.85
CA GLN A 55 -5.24 -2.39 -20.39
C GLN A 55 -4.29 -1.38 -19.77
N LYS A 56 -3.82 -0.37 -20.52
CA LYS A 56 -2.89 0.64 -19.99
C LYS A 56 -3.46 2.02 -20.26
N PHE A 57 -3.51 2.86 -19.24
CA PHE A 57 -4.09 4.18 -19.31
C PHE A 57 -3.19 5.21 -18.62
N VAL A 58 -3.24 6.44 -19.12
CA VAL A 58 -2.80 7.64 -18.41
C VAL A 58 -4.05 8.31 -17.82
N ASN A 59 -4.04 8.66 -16.54
CA ASN A 59 -5.16 9.34 -15.89
C ASN A 59 -4.64 10.58 -15.15
N VAL A 60 -5.27 11.74 -15.36
CA VAL A 60 -5.00 12.96 -14.60
C VAL A 60 -6.07 13.11 -13.53
N ARG A 61 -5.68 13.01 -12.26
CA ARG A 61 -6.62 13.08 -11.12
C ARG A 61 -6.07 13.93 -9.99
N GLU A 62 -6.98 14.44 -9.16
CA GLU A 62 -6.62 15.07 -7.91
C GLU A 62 -6.61 14.05 -6.76
N PHE A 63 -5.55 14.02 -5.96
CA PHE A 63 -5.48 13.22 -4.75
C PHE A 63 -4.93 14.05 -3.60
N ARG A 64 -5.79 14.33 -2.61
CA ARG A 64 -5.45 15.12 -1.41
C ARG A 64 -4.87 16.50 -1.77
N GLY A 65 -5.54 17.25 -2.63
CA GLY A 65 -5.12 18.61 -3.00
C GLY A 65 -3.93 18.66 -3.96
N ARG A 66 -3.59 17.55 -4.61
CA ARG A 66 -2.46 17.46 -5.55
C ARG A 66 -2.89 16.80 -6.84
N ILE A 67 -2.56 17.42 -7.96
CA ILE A 67 -2.73 16.84 -9.28
C ILE A 67 -1.64 15.79 -9.50
N LEU A 68 -2.06 14.59 -9.88
CA LEU A 68 -1.18 13.46 -10.20
C LEU A 68 -1.53 12.93 -11.58
N ILE A 69 -0.50 12.54 -12.33
CA ILE A 69 -0.62 11.88 -13.62
C ILE A 69 -0.27 10.40 -13.42
N ASP A 70 -1.26 9.53 -13.43
CA ASP A 70 -1.11 8.10 -13.20
C ASP A 70 -0.97 7.35 -14.53
N ILE A 71 0.17 6.67 -14.72
CA ILE A 71 0.40 5.78 -15.86
C ILE A 71 0.33 4.34 -15.33
N ARG A 72 -0.76 3.62 -15.62
CA ARG A 72 -1.08 2.36 -14.93
C ARG A 72 -1.67 1.28 -15.81
N GLU A 73 -1.31 0.04 -15.50
CA GLU A 73 -1.94 -1.17 -16.04
C GLU A 73 -3.16 -1.55 -15.21
N TYR A 74 -4.28 -1.78 -15.88
CA TYR A 74 -5.54 -2.22 -15.31
C TYR A 74 -5.75 -3.70 -15.62
N TYR A 75 -6.39 -4.41 -14.71
CA TYR A 75 -6.78 -5.81 -14.90
C TYR A 75 -8.30 -5.93 -14.87
N ASP A 76 -8.81 -6.94 -15.57
CA ASP A 76 -10.23 -7.26 -15.55
C ASP A 76 -10.56 -8.11 -14.32
N ALA A 77 -11.53 -7.65 -13.53
CA ALA A 77 -12.03 -8.33 -12.36
C ALA A 77 -13.52 -8.65 -12.51
N GLY A 78 -13.86 -9.47 -13.51
CA GLY A 78 -15.24 -9.92 -13.74
C GLY A 78 -16.08 -8.94 -14.54
N GLY A 79 -15.49 -8.31 -15.56
CA GLY A 79 -16.10 -7.29 -16.42
C GLY A 79 -15.83 -5.86 -15.99
N GLU A 80 -15.19 -5.66 -14.83
CA GLU A 80 -14.83 -4.35 -14.29
C GLU A 80 -13.31 -4.16 -14.34
N MET A 81 -12.86 -3.11 -15.03
CA MET A 81 -11.44 -2.77 -15.12
C MET A 81 -10.98 -2.11 -13.82
N LYS A 82 -9.99 -2.71 -13.15
CA LYS A 82 -9.43 -2.21 -11.88
C LYS A 82 -7.96 -1.83 -12.02
N PRO A 83 -7.51 -0.76 -11.34
CA PRO A 83 -6.11 -0.36 -11.37
C PRO A 83 -5.24 -1.45 -10.74
N GLY A 84 -4.22 -1.91 -11.47
CA GLY A 84 -3.27 -2.90 -11.00
C GLY A 84 -2.10 -2.31 -10.23
N LYS A 85 -1.25 -3.20 -9.68
CA LYS A 85 -0.03 -2.81 -8.96
C LYS A 85 1.04 -2.19 -9.88
N LYS A 86 1.04 -2.56 -11.17
CA LYS A 86 2.00 -2.03 -12.16
C LYS A 86 1.57 -0.64 -12.62
N GLY A 87 2.40 0.35 -12.30
CA GLY A 87 2.18 1.74 -12.71
C GLY A 87 2.89 2.71 -11.80
N ILE A 88 2.91 3.98 -12.20
CA ILE A 88 3.51 5.07 -11.44
C ILE A 88 2.57 6.28 -11.46
N SER A 89 2.48 6.99 -10.34
CA SER A 89 1.84 8.31 -10.29
C SER A 89 2.94 9.36 -10.28
N LEU A 90 2.95 10.20 -11.31
CA LEU A 90 3.87 11.30 -11.47
C LEU A 90 3.26 12.58 -10.89
N THR A 91 4.11 13.42 -10.30
CA THR A 91 3.73 14.80 -10.01
C THR A 91 3.74 15.63 -11.30
N VAL A 92 3.09 16.79 -11.28
CA VAL A 92 3.13 17.74 -12.40
C VAL A 92 4.58 18.11 -12.78
N GLU A 93 5.46 18.31 -11.79
CA GLU A 93 6.87 18.62 -12.05
C GLU A 93 7.60 17.48 -12.78
N GLN A 94 7.36 16.22 -12.36
CA GLN A 94 7.95 15.06 -13.02
C GLN A 94 7.43 14.90 -14.45
N TRP A 95 6.15 15.19 -14.68
CA TRP A 95 5.56 15.18 -16.02
C TRP A 95 6.20 16.23 -16.93
N ARG A 96 6.40 17.47 -16.46
CA ARG A 96 7.10 18.51 -17.25
C ARG A 96 8.52 18.12 -17.62
N LYS A 97 9.28 17.53 -16.68
CA LYS A 97 10.62 17.01 -16.98
C LYS A 97 10.59 15.87 -18.01
N LEU A 98 9.55 15.04 -17.99
CA LEU A 98 9.35 14.01 -19.01
C LEU A 98 9.12 14.67 -20.38
N GLU A 99 8.22 15.65 -20.47
CA GLU A 99 7.94 16.41 -21.70
C GLU A 99 9.21 17.03 -22.29
N GLU A 100 10.05 17.69 -21.48
CA GLU A 100 11.34 18.25 -21.90
C GLU A 100 12.31 17.21 -22.48
N LYS A 101 12.16 15.95 -22.07
CA LYS A 101 13.02 14.83 -22.48
C LYS A 101 12.42 13.97 -23.59
N VAL A 102 11.19 14.23 -24.02
CA VAL A 102 10.49 13.39 -25.03
C VAL A 102 11.29 13.30 -26.33
N ASP A 103 11.88 14.40 -26.81
CA ASP A 103 12.65 14.39 -28.06
C ASP A 103 13.91 13.51 -27.97
N GLU A 104 14.68 13.66 -26.88
CA GLU A 104 15.86 12.83 -26.61
C GLU A 104 15.50 11.34 -26.46
N ILE A 105 14.37 11.05 -25.81
CA ILE A 105 13.83 9.69 -25.69
C ILE A 105 13.43 9.14 -27.07
N ASN A 106 12.75 9.94 -27.90
CA ASN A 106 12.32 9.54 -29.23
C ASN A 106 13.51 9.20 -30.14
N ASP A 107 14.58 9.99 -30.10
CA ASP A 107 15.79 9.70 -30.87
C ASP A 107 16.51 8.44 -30.36
N SER A 108 16.49 8.22 -29.05
CA SER A 108 16.99 6.96 -28.45
C SER A 108 16.18 5.75 -28.92
N ILE A 109 14.84 5.85 -28.98
CA ILE A 109 13.96 4.78 -29.49
C ILE A 109 14.29 4.44 -30.93
N LYS A 110 14.43 5.43 -31.83
CA LYS A 110 14.77 5.20 -33.25
C LYS A 110 16.11 4.50 -33.45
N THR A 111 17.04 4.70 -32.51
CA THR A 111 18.39 4.10 -32.59
C THR A 111 18.38 2.64 -32.11
N MET A 112 17.49 2.29 -31.17
CA MET A 112 17.39 0.95 -30.58
C MET A 112 16.36 0.05 -31.28
N ALA A 113 15.43 0.64 -32.02
CA ALA A 113 14.42 -0.07 -32.82
C ALA A 113 14.95 -0.42 -34.21
#